data_AF-M5TC95-F1
#
_entry.id   AF-M5TC95-F1
#
_cell.length_a   1.000
_cell.length_b   1.000
_cell.length_c   1.000
_cell.angle_alpha   90.00
_cell.angle_beta   90.00
_cell.angle_gamma   90.00
#
_symmetry.space_group_name_H-M   'P 1'
#
loop_
_entity.id
_entity.type
_entity.pdbx_description
1 polymer ?
#
loop_
_entity_poly.entity_id
_entity_poly.type
_entity_poly.pdbx_seq_one_letter_code
_entity_poly.pdbx_strand_id
1 'polypeptide(L)'
;MFLAGSGTLRADDPPPRTFSVEEIRDAFAKTHDGYSSDELIVSDLLRHAFLKELGIDPSDPADDDVQTSALHSLLKVRKAGKLKVRATRRGHAEVGPWTDTAEIAIRTVLDRHQVSIDDVMCDPRLRSELQAEAVAIGPDAPADLIRKAVLRLRKVRRLRPELVLRVADWQTRVVTLAFDEIDLDAIPRSPGVYIFRSEEGYLYIGEAENLSTRISQHLGGSHNRGLAKRLSLAESDSHPPLTLELHVFAKDSPGNRAIMRRAYESELIRSREPKYNLRP
;
A
#
# COMPACT_ATOMS: atom_id res chain seq x y z
N MET A 1 -1.30 -13.78 20.58
CA MET A 1 0.17 -13.85 20.61
C MET A 1 0.62 -14.17 19.19
N PHE A 2 0.81 -13.14 18.36
CA PHE A 2 1.31 -13.28 16.99
C PHE A 2 2.44 -12.27 16.83
N LEU A 3 3.58 -12.79 16.39
CA LEU A 3 4.84 -12.07 16.24
C LEU A 3 4.68 -11.04 15.12
N ALA A 4 4.79 -9.76 15.48
CA ALA A 4 5.16 -8.74 14.52
C ALA A 4 6.56 -9.09 14.01
N GLY A 5 6.67 -9.44 12.73
CA GLY A 5 7.94 -9.57 12.04
C GLY A 5 8.58 -8.20 11.84
N SER A 6 8.97 -7.53 12.93
CA SER A 6 10.16 -6.68 12.86
C SER A 6 11.29 -7.64 12.51
N GLY A 7 11.91 -7.48 11.34
CA GLY A 7 13.14 -8.17 10.99
C GLY A 7 14.19 -7.88 12.05
N THR A 8 14.19 -8.68 13.10
CA THR A 8 15.30 -8.81 14.02
C THR A 8 16.30 -9.58 13.20
N LEU A 9 17.29 -8.87 12.67
CA LEU A 9 18.51 -9.48 12.16
C LEU A 9 18.94 -10.47 13.25
N ARG A 10 18.76 -11.78 12.99
CA ARG A 10 19.37 -12.78 13.83
C ARG A 10 20.87 -12.55 13.70
N ALA A 11 21.59 -12.56 14.81
CA ALA A 11 23.02 -12.27 14.83
C ALA A 11 23.86 -13.22 13.93
N ASP A 12 23.24 -14.27 13.39
CA ASP A 12 23.84 -15.29 12.53
C ASP A 12 23.32 -15.28 11.08
N ASP A 13 22.45 -14.35 10.66
CA ASP A 13 22.06 -14.28 9.25
C ASP A 13 23.27 -13.81 8.41
N PRO A 14 23.62 -14.52 7.31
CA PRO A 14 24.69 -14.09 6.43
C PRO A 14 24.39 -12.68 5.91
N PRO A 15 25.41 -11.82 5.79
CA PRO A 15 25.21 -10.45 5.35
C PRO A 15 24.47 -10.47 3.99
N PRO A 16 23.47 -9.58 3.80
CA PRO A 16 22.69 -9.58 2.58
C PRO A 16 23.62 -9.43 1.39
N ARG A 17 23.41 -10.27 0.36
CA ARG A 17 24.21 -10.23 -0.87
C ARG A 17 24.23 -8.80 -1.41
N THR A 18 25.43 -8.27 -1.57
CA THR A 18 25.65 -6.93 -2.14
C THR A 18 25.93 -7.07 -3.62
N PHE A 19 25.49 -6.07 -4.41
CA PHE A 19 25.71 -6.03 -5.84
C PHE A 19 26.55 -4.82 -6.20
N SER A 20 27.58 -5.02 -7.01
CA SER A 20 28.38 -3.93 -7.58
C SER A 20 27.58 -3.11 -8.59
N VAL A 21 28.07 -1.92 -8.91
CA VAL A 21 27.45 -1.06 -9.93
C VAL A 21 27.51 -1.75 -11.30
N GLU A 22 28.63 -2.40 -11.59
CA GLU A 22 28.92 -3.09 -12.83
C GLU A 22 27.98 -4.29 -13.02
N GLU A 23 27.83 -5.16 -12.01
CA GLU A 23 26.89 -6.29 -12.07
C GLU A 23 25.46 -5.84 -12.37
N ILE A 24 24.96 -4.84 -11.66
CA ILE A 24 23.60 -4.30 -11.85
C ILE A 24 23.44 -3.69 -13.24
N ARG A 25 24.43 -2.90 -13.69
CA ARG A 25 24.38 -2.24 -14.99
C ARG A 25 24.40 -3.26 -16.11
N ASP A 26 25.27 -4.26 -16.02
CA ASP A 26 25.48 -5.25 -17.08
C ASP A 26 24.28 -6.20 -17.14
N ALA A 27 23.72 -6.62 -16.00
CA ALA A 27 22.48 -7.38 -15.95
C ALA A 27 21.29 -6.60 -16.53
N PHE A 28 21.17 -5.31 -16.20
CA PHE A 28 20.16 -4.43 -16.77
C PHE A 28 20.32 -4.31 -18.29
N ALA A 29 21.54 -4.05 -18.78
CA ALA A 29 21.84 -3.87 -20.20
C ALA A 29 21.46 -5.09 -21.06
N LYS A 30 21.55 -6.31 -20.49
CA LYS A 30 21.18 -7.55 -21.20
C LYS A 30 19.68 -7.82 -21.19
N THR A 31 18.96 -7.39 -20.16
CA THR A 31 17.59 -7.86 -19.90
C THR A 31 16.51 -6.80 -20.05
N HIS A 32 16.86 -5.51 -20.15
CA HIS A 32 15.88 -4.43 -20.17
C HIS A 32 15.03 -4.34 -21.44
N ASP A 33 15.40 -5.04 -22.53
CA ASP A 33 14.68 -5.07 -23.82
C ASP A 33 14.26 -3.68 -24.35
N GLY A 34 15.15 -2.70 -24.19
CA GLY A 34 14.89 -1.31 -24.59
C GLY A 34 13.98 -0.53 -23.64
N TYR A 35 13.41 -1.13 -22.59
CA TYR A 35 12.61 -0.43 -21.59
C TYR A 35 13.46 0.26 -20.52
N SER A 36 12.82 1.13 -19.74
CA SER A 36 13.44 1.81 -18.61
C SER A 36 13.47 0.93 -17.35
N SER A 37 14.31 1.27 -16.38
CA SER A 37 14.31 0.62 -15.07
C SER A 37 12.98 0.72 -14.32
N ASP A 38 12.21 1.81 -14.52
CA ASP A 38 10.88 1.93 -13.93
C ASP A 38 9.92 0.87 -14.51
N GLU A 39 9.99 0.62 -15.82
CA GLU A 39 9.18 -0.42 -16.48
C GLU A 39 9.63 -1.82 -16.07
N LEU A 40 10.94 -2.05 -15.91
CA LEU A 40 11.48 -3.30 -15.39
C LEU A 40 10.93 -3.61 -14.00
N ILE A 41 10.87 -2.61 -13.11
CA ILE A 41 10.31 -2.77 -11.77
C ILE A 41 8.82 -3.13 -11.82
N VAL A 42 8.07 -2.60 -12.79
CA VAL A 42 6.63 -2.87 -12.94
C VAL A 42 6.38 -4.26 -13.51
N SER A 43 7.02 -4.57 -14.64
CA SER A 43 6.77 -5.75 -15.46
C SER A 43 7.40 -6.98 -14.84
N ASP A 44 6.58 -7.98 -14.53
CA ASP A 44 7.09 -9.24 -14.00
C ASP A 44 8.03 -9.92 -15.02
N LEU A 45 7.71 -9.90 -16.33
CA LEU A 45 8.58 -10.47 -17.36
C LEU A 45 10.00 -9.88 -17.32
N LEU A 46 10.12 -8.54 -17.32
CA LEU A 46 11.43 -7.86 -17.30
C LEU A 46 12.14 -8.05 -15.96
N ARG A 47 11.39 -7.97 -14.85
CA ARG A 47 11.92 -8.23 -13.50
C ARG A 47 12.51 -9.62 -13.39
N HIS A 48 11.79 -10.64 -13.85
CA HIS A 48 12.23 -12.03 -13.78
C HIS A 48 13.48 -12.26 -14.63
N ALA A 49 13.53 -11.70 -15.85
CA ALA A 49 14.72 -11.77 -16.69
C ALA A 49 15.94 -11.15 -16.00
N PHE A 50 15.78 -9.97 -15.40
CA PHE A 50 16.84 -9.27 -14.67
C PHE A 50 17.34 -10.07 -13.45
N LEU A 51 16.42 -10.61 -12.64
CA LEU A 51 16.79 -11.41 -11.47
C LEU A 51 17.51 -12.70 -11.86
N LYS A 52 17.02 -13.40 -12.89
CA LYS A 52 17.68 -14.61 -13.42
C LYS A 52 19.08 -14.33 -13.96
N GLU A 53 19.29 -13.19 -14.61
CA GLU A 53 20.64 -12.77 -15.07
C GLU A 53 21.60 -12.54 -13.89
N LEU A 54 21.09 -12.16 -12.71
CA LEU A 54 21.88 -12.05 -11.47
C LEU A 54 22.04 -13.40 -10.73
N GLY A 55 21.51 -14.49 -11.29
CA GLY A 55 21.51 -15.82 -10.66
C GLY A 55 20.59 -15.89 -9.44
N ILE A 56 19.48 -15.16 -9.46
CA ILE A 56 18.45 -15.14 -8.41
C ILE A 56 17.20 -15.82 -8.99
N ASP A 57 16.61 -16.78 -8.28
CA ASP A 57 15.35 -17.38 -8.70
C ASP A 57 14.17 -16.52 -8.24
N PRO A 58 13.45 -15.84 -9.16
CA PRO A 58 12.30 -15.01 -8.80
C PRO A 58 11.12 -15.81 -8.22
N SER A 59 11.12 -17.13 -8.35
CA SER A 59 10.05 -18.01 -7.85
C SER A 59 10.37 -18.67 -6.51
N ASP A 60 11.60 -18.52 -5.99
CA ASP A 60 12.00 -19.07 -4.70
C ASP A 60 11.82 -18.01 -3.59
N PRO A 61 10.92 -18.23 -2.61
CA PRO A 61 10.77 -17.34 -1.46
C PRO A 61 12.04 -17.20 -0.61
N ALA A 62 12.96 -18.17 -0.66
CA ALA A 62 14.26 -18.06 0.02
C ALA A 62 15.11 -16.91 -0.57
N ASP A 63 14.82 -16.52 -1.82
CA ASP A 63 15.51 -15.45 -2.51
C ASP A 63 14.83 -14.07 -2.34
N ASP A 64 13.72 -13.94 -1.61
CA ASP A 64 12.97 -12.68 -1.50
C ASP A 64 13.82 -11.48 -1.05
N ASP A 65 14.69 -11.68 -0.04
CA ASP A 65 15.54 -10.63 0.50
C ASP A 65 16.66 -10.22 -0.49
N VAL A 66 17.20 -11.18 -1.25
CA VAL A 66 18.21 -10.91 -2.28
C VAL A 66 17.58 -10.27 -3.52
N GLN A 67 16.37 -10.66 -3.90
CA GLN A 67 15.57 -9.99 -4.94
C GLN A 67 15.34 -8.52 -4.58
N THR A 68 14.91 -8.27 -3.34
CA THR A 68 14.69 -6.93 -2.79
C THR A 68 15.97 -6.10 -2.90
N SER A 69 17.09 -6.66 -2.42
CA SER A 69 18.41 -6.02 -2.45
C SER A 69 18.90 -5.69 -3.87
N ALA A 70 18.69 -6.60 -4.83
CA ALA A 70 19.06 -6.40 -6.24
C ALA A 70 18.31 -5.23 -6.87
N LEU A 71 17.01 -5.13 -6.64
CA LEU A 71 16.17 -4.10 -7.25
C LEU A 71 16.35 -2.73 -6.58
N HIS A 72 16.58 -2.70 -5.27
CA HIS A 72 17.03 -1.46 -4.63
C HIS A 72 18.38 -1.00 -5.18
N SER A 73 19.30 -1.93 -5.44
CA SER A 73 20.59 -1.61 -6.06
C SER A 73 20.41 -1.05 -7.46
N LEU A 74 19.50 -1.60 -8.27
CA LEU A 74 19.11 -1.03 -9.57
C LEU A 74 18.61 0.43 -9.44
N LEU A 75 17.69 0.69 -8.51
CA LEU A 75 17.19 2.05 -8.27
C LEU A 75 18.28 3.01 -7.79
N LYS A 76 19.21 2.55 -6.94
CA LYS A 76 20.37 3.33 -6.47
C LYS A 76 21.32 3.68 -7.61
N VAL A 77 21.72 2.69 -8.43
CA VAL A 77 22.60 2.87 -9.60
C VAL A 77 21.99 3.85 -10.60
N ARG A 78 20.67 3.74 -10.84
CA ARG A 78 19.91 4.70 -11.66
C ARG A 78 19.92 6.11 -11.08
N LYS A 79 19.56 6.28 -9.79
CA LYS A 79 19.52 7.60 -9.11
C LYS A 79 20.89 8.27 -9.09
N ALA A 80 21.97 7.49 -9.02
CA ALA A 80 23.34 7.97 -9.11
C ALA A 80 23.81 8.32 -10.54
N GLY A 81 22.96 8.13 -11.57
CA GLY A 81 23.31 8.38 -12.97
C GLY A 81 24.31 7.37 -13.55
N LYS A 82 24.56 6.24 -12.88
CA LYS A 82 25.57 5.25 -13.25
C LYS A 82 25.03 4.14 -14.16
N LEU A 83 23.70 4.03 -14.32
CA LEU A 83 23.09 3.00 -15.16
C LEU A 83 23.47 3.16 -16.63
N LYS A 84 23.58 4.40 -17.15
CA LYS A 84 24.07 4.78 -18.51
C LYS A 84 23.64 3.87 -19.69
N VAL A 85 22.52 3.16 -19.58
CA VAL A 85 21.93 2.33 -20.64
C VAL A 85 20.71 3.07 -21.19
N ARG A 86 20.65 3.22 -22.51
CA ARG A 86 19.58 3.99 -23.18
C ARG A 86 18.30 3.16 -23.28
N ALA A 87 17.21 3.69 -22.72
CA ALA A 87 15.88 3.18 -23.01
C ALA A 87 15.40 3.68 -24.40
N THR A 88 14.90 2.76 -25.22
CA THR A 88 14.41 3.00 -26.58
C THR A 88 12.90 2.77 -26.72
N ARG A 89 12.27 2.09 -25.75
CA ARG A 89 10.84 1.80 -25.71
C ARG A 89 10.14 2.57 -24.61
N ARG A 90 8.83 2.84 -24.81
CA ARG A 90 7.94 3.44 -23.82
C ARG A 90 6.82 2.46 -23.49
N GLY A 91 6.62 2.16 -22.21
CA GLY A 91 5.46 1.43 -21.74
C GLY A 91 4.28 2.39 -21.54
N HIS A 92 3.58 2.77 -22.61
CA HIS A 92 2.35 3.54 -22.45
C HIS A 92 1.25 2.60 -21.97
N ALA A 93 0.57 2.96 -20.89
CA ALA A 93 -0.64 2.28 -20.43
C ALA A 93 -1.63 3.31 -19.88
N GLU A 94 -2.90 3.11 -20.19
CA GLU A 94 -3.97 3.90 -19.59
C GLU A 94 -4.24 3.38 -18.17
N VAL A 95 -3.78 4.15 -17.18
CA VAL A 95 -3.93 3.80 -15.75
C VAL A 95 -5.08 4.56 -15.07
N GLY A 96 -5.79 5.41 -15.81
CA GLY A 96 -6.86 6.26 -15.29
C GLY A 96 -7.91 5.48 -14.49
N PRO A 97 -8.50 4.41 -15.06
CA PRO A 97 -9.50 3.59 -14.38
C PRO A 97 -9.04 2.99 -13.05
N TRP A 98 -7.74 2.77 -12.88
CA TRP A 98 -7.17 2.08 -11.72
C TRP A 98 -6.51 3.02 -10.72
N THR A 99 -6.62 4.33 -10.92
CA THR A 99 -5.88 5.32 -10.12
C THR A 99 -6.34 5.33 -8.66
N ASP A 100 -7.65 5.27 -8.40
CA ASP A 100 -8.19 5.30 -7.04
C ASP A 100 -7.93 3.98 -6.31
N THR A 101 -8.17 2.83 -6.96
CA THR A 101 -7.80 1.50 -6.44
C THR A 101 -6.32 1.43 -6.08
N ALA A 102 -5.44 1.88 -6.97
CA ALA A 102 -4.00 1.89 -6.72
C ALA A 102 -3.60 2.83 -5.58
N GLU A 103 -4.22 4.02 -5.47
CA GLU A 103 -3.97 4.97 -4.38
C GLU A 103 -4.41 4.40 -3.02
N ILE A 104 -5.58 3.76 -2.96
CA ILE A 104 -6.06 3.12 -1.73
C ILE A 104 -5.14 1.96 -1.34
N ALA A 105 -4.88 1.04 -2.27
CA ALA A 105 -4.08 -0.15 -1.98
C ALA A 105 -2.66 0.21 -1.52
N ILE A 106 -1.98 1.15 -2.20
CA ILE A 106 -0.63 1.54 -1.80
C ILE A 106 -0.61 2.24 -0.44
N ARG A 107 -1.59 3.10 -0.13
CA ARG A 107 -1.65 3.77 1.18
C ARG A 107 -1.81 2.76 2.32
N THR A 108 -2.65 1.73 2.13
CA THR A 108 -2.79 0.66 3.12
C THR A 108 -1.47 -0.05 3.41
N VAL A 109 -0.72 -0.45 2.37
CA VAL A 109 0.56 -1.13 2.54
C VAL A 109 1.59 -0.20 3.20
N LEU A 110 1.64 1.08 2.80
CA LEU A 110 2.54 2.05 3.41
C LEU A 110 2.21 2.29 4.89
N ASP A 111 0.93 2.40 5.24
CA ASP A 111 0.49 2.62 6.62
C ASP A 111 0.74 1.40 7.51
N ARG A 112 0.54 0.19 6.98
CA ARG A 112 0.72 -1.06 7.70
C ARG A 112 2.18 -1.35 8.03
N HIS A 113 3.08 -1.08 7.08
CA HIS A 113 4.49 -1.46 7.20
C HIS A 113 5.43 -0.28 7.49
N GLN A 114 4.96 0.97 7.39
CA GLN A 114 5.76 2.18 7.56
C GLN A 114 6.98 2.23 6.62
N VAL A 115 6.81 1.78 5.38
CA VAL A 115 7.84 1.68 4.34
C VAL A 115 7.67 2.73 3.25
N SER A 116 8.62 2.83 2.31
CA SER A 116 8.51 3.67 1.14
C SER A 116 7.89 2.95 -0.06
N ILE A 117 7.42 3.71 -1.05
CA ILE A 117 6.92 3.14 -2.32
C ILE A 117 8.01 2.34 -3.03
N ASP A 118 9.28 2.75 -2.94
CA ASP A 118 10.37 1.99 -3.56
C ASP A 118 10.54 0.62 -2.87
N ASP A 119 10.35 0.54 -1.55
CA ASP A 119 10.38 -0.73 -0.80
C ASP A 119 9.22 -1.64 -1.23
N VAL A 120 8.00 -1.11 -1.30
CA VAL A 120 6.82 -1.87 -1.76
C VAL A 120 7.02 -2.41 -3.18
N MET A 121 7.64 -1.62 -4.06
CA MET A 121 7.83 -2.01 -5.47
C MET A 121 8.99 -2.99 -5.66
N CYS A 122 9.96 -3.03 -4.75
CA CYS A 122 11.13 -3.90 -4.81
C CYS A 122 10.92 -5.23 -4.09
N ASP A 123 10.28 -5.25 -2.92
CA ASP A 123 10.05 -6.45 -2.11
C ASP A 123 8.92 -7.33 -2.70
N PRO A 124 9.17 -8.60 -3.05
CA PRO A 124 8.15 -9.52 -3.58
C PRO A 124 6.92 -9.69 -2.68
N ARG A 125 7.11 -9.66 -1.35
CA ARG A 125 6.06 -9.86 -0.36
C ARG A 125 5.15 -8.64 -0.33
N LEU A 126 5.73 -7.45 -0.24
CA LEU A 126 4.97 -6.20 -0.26
C LEU A 126 4.28 -5.93 -1.61
N ARG A 127 4.88 -6.36 -2.73
CA ARG A 127 4.22 -6.33 -4.05
C ARG A 127 2.99 -7.22 -4.10
N SER A 128 3.10 -8.42 -3.54
CA SER A 128 1.98 -9.37 -3.48
C SER A 128 0.87 -8.82 -2.60
N GLU A 129 1.22 -8.20 -1.47
CA GLU A 129 0.27 -7.54 -0.59
C GLU A 129 -0.41 -6.33 -1.25
N LEU A 130 0.33 -5.49 -1.97
CA LEU A 130 -0.24 -4.40 -2.78
C LEU A 130 -1.28 -4.93 -3.76
N GLN A 131 -0.99 -6.07 -4.40
CA GLN A 131 -1.94 -6.69 -5.32
C GLN A 131 -3.17 -7.25 -4.60
N ALA A 132 -2.99 -7.89 -3.44
CA ALA A 132 -4.10 -8.41 -2.66
C ALA A 132 -5.05 -7.29 -2.20
N GLU A 133 -4.50 -6.17 -1.71
CA GLU A 133 -5.30 -4.99 -1.34
C GLU A 133 -6.02 -4.41 -2.57
N ALA A 134 -5.34 -4.33 -3.72
CA ALA A 134 -5.95 -3.83 -4.95
C ALA A 134 -7.12 -4.71 -5.41
N VAL A 135 -7.00 -6.04 -5.33
CA VAL A 135 -8.06 -7.01 -5.67
C VAL A 135 -9.23 -6.93 -4.69
N ALA A 136 -8.96 -6.75 -3.39
CA ALA A 136 -10.02 -6.60 -2.40
C ALA A 136 -10.88 -5.34 -2.63
N ILE A 137 -10.27 -4.29 -3.18
CA ILE A 137 -10.96 -3.04 -3.51
C ILE A 137 -11.64 -3.18 -4.87
N GLY A 138 -10.91 -3.71 -5.86
CA GLY A 138 -11.39 -3.92 -7.21
C GLY A 138 -10.98 -5.27 -7.78
N PRO A 139 -11.90 -6.25 -7.87
CA PRO A 139 -11.57 -7.65 -8.18
C PRO A 139 -10.81 -7.87 -9.49
N ASP A 140 -11.06 -7.02 -10.48
CA ASP A 140 -10.48 -7.15 -11.83
C ASP A 140 -9.16 -6.38 -12.00
N ALA A 141 -8.55 -5.88 -10.91
CA ALA A 141 -7.37 -5.02 -10.95
C ALA A 141 -6.12 -5.71 -11.55
N PRO A 142 -5.67 -5.33 -12.76
CA PRO A 142 -4.51 -5.94 -13.39
C PRO A 142 -3.22 -5.41 -12.76
N ALA A 143 -2.34 -6.33 -12.39
CA ALA A 143 -1.20 -6.04 -11.52
C ALA A 143 -0.20 -5.03 -12.11
N ASP A 144 0.06 -5.10 -13.42
CA ASP A 144 0.96 -4.18 -14.10
C ASP A 144 0.37 -2.75 -14.13
N LEU A 145 -0.94 -2.59 -14.35
CA LEU A 145 -1.57 -1.27 -14.36
C LEU A 145 -1.64 -0.66 -12.96
N ILE A 146 -1.91 -1.45 -11.92
CA ILE A 146 -1.85 -0.99 -10.52
C ILE A 146 -0.45 -0.46 -10.19
N ARG A 147 0.58 -1.25 -10.50
CA ARG A 147 1.98 -0.85 -10.29
C ARG A 147 2.36 0.40 -11.09
N LYS A 148 1.92 0.53 -12.34
CA LYS A 148 2.12 1.76 -13.14
C LYS A 148 1.39 2.95 -12.52
N ALA A 149 0.15 2.77 -12.06
CA ALA A 149 -0.62 3.79 -11.39
C ALA A 149 0.10 4.28 -10.11
N VAL A 150 0.62 3.38 -9.28
CA VAL A 150 1.43 3.71 -8.11
C VAL A 150 2.65 4.57 -8.47
N LEU A 151 3.43 4.18 -9.49
CA LEU A 151 4.58 4.97 -9.92
C LEU A 151 4.17 6.35 -10.48
N ARG A 152 3.01 6.45 -11.14
CA ARG A 152 2.46 7.73 -11.62
C ARG A 152 2.05 8.61 -10.44
N LEU A 153 1.32 8.07 -9.47
CA LEU A 153 0.89 8.75 -8.24
C LEU A 153 2.10 9.29 -7.45
N ARG A 154 3.17 8.50 -7.36
CA ARG A 154 4.46 8.94 -6.79
C ARG A 154 5.03 10.15 -7.54
N LYS A 155 5.06 10.10 -8.87
CA LYS A 155 5.61 11.17 -9.73
C LYS A 155 4.83 12.48 -9.62
N VAL A 156 3.49 12.41 -9.54
CA VAL A 156 2.64 13.60 -9.37
C VAL A 156 2.51 14.05 -7.91
N ARG A 157 3.23 13.40 -6.98
CA ARG A 157 3.24 13.70 -5.54
C ARG A 157 1.85 13.68 -4.91
N ARG A 158 0.98 12.76 -5.32
CA ARG A 158 -0.31 12.50 -4.66
C ARG A 158 -0.15 11.71 -3.36
N LEU A 159 0.84 10.83 -3.29
CA LEU A 159 1.16 10.00 -2.13
C LEU A 159 2.11 10.70 -1.15
N ARG A 160 1.90 11.99 -0.87
CA ARG A 160 2.72 12.68 0.15
C ARG A 160 2.44 12.08 1.53
N PRO A 161 3.48 11.81 2.33
CA PRO A 161 3.28 11.35 3.70
C PRO A 161 2.42 12.34 4.49
N GLU A 162 1.45 11.80 5.22
CA GLU A 162 0.56 12.58 6.09
C GLU A 162 1.37 13.13 7.27
N LEU A 163 1.31 14.44 7.50
CA LEU A 163 2.27 15.10 8.42
C LEU A 163 2.13 14.61 9.85
N VAL A 164 0.91 14.31 10.28
CA VAL A 164 0.61 13.82 11.64
C VAL A 164 1.27 12.47 11.91
N LEU A 165 1.43 11.60 10.90
CA LEU A 165 2.17 10.34 11.03
C LEU A 165 3.66 10.54 11.33
N ARG A 166 4.22 11.71 11.02
CA ARG A 166 5.67 11.97 11.18
C ARG A 166 6.03 12.53 12.55
N VAL A 167 5.06 12.97 13.34
CA VAL A 167 5.30 13.72 14.59
C VAL A 167 5.24 12.81 15.82
N ALA A 168 4.75 11.58 15.68
CA ALA A 168 4.70 10.63 16.79
C ALA A 168 4.79 9.17 16.33
N ASP A 169 5.26 8.30 17.23
CA ASP A 169 5.06 6.86 17.09
C ASP A 169 3.63 6.52 17.52
N TRP A 170 2.76 6.30 16.53
CA TRP A 170 1.34 6.02 16.75
C TRP A 170 1.11 4.56 17.16
N GLN A 171 2.09 3.68 16.96
CA GLN A 171 1.97 2.23 17.18
C GLN A 171 0.64 1.70 16.61
N THR A 172 0.36 2.13 15.36
CA THR A 172 -0.90 1.84 14.68
C THR A 172 -0.85 0.44 14.10
N ARG A 173 -1.88 -0.36 14.38
CA ARG A 173 -2.15 -1.60 13.66
C ARG A 173 -3.26 -1.36 12.65
N VAL A 174 -2.95 -1.56 11.38
CA VAL A 174 -3.90 -1.41 10.26
C VAL A 174 -4.55 -2.76 9.96
N VAL A 175 -5.89 -2.80 9.98
CA VAL A 175 -6.71 -3.98 9.68
C VAL A 175 -7.63 -3.64 8.52
N THR A 176 -7.65 -4.45 7.47
CA THR A 176 -8.61 -4.33 6.37
C THR A 176 -9.61 -5.48 6.47
N LEU A 177 -10.90 -5.21 6.29
CA LEU A 177 -11.99 -6.17 6.27
C LEU A 177 -12.82 -5.96 4.99
N ALA A 178 -13.17 -7.04 4.30
CA ALA A 178 -14.25 -7.01 3.33
C ALA A 178 -15.57 -6.76 4.07
N PHE A 179 -16.48 -6.00 3.46
CA PHE A 179 -17.68 -5.53 4.15
C PHE A 179 -18.64 -6.66 4.54
N ASP A 180 -18.78 -7.66 3.68
CA ASP A 180 -19.56 -8.88 3.87
C ASP A 180 -18.93 -9.85 4.90
N GLU A 181 -17.63 -9.69 5.17
CA GLU A 181 -16.88 -10.49 6.15
C GLU A 181 -16.77 -9.80 7.53
N ILE A 182 -17.45 -8.68 7.75
CA ILE A 182 -17.35 -7.95 9.03
C ILE A 182 -18.02 -8.76 10.15
N ASP A 183 -17.18 -9.35 11.00
CA ASP A 183 -17.58 -9.86 12.32
C ASP A 183 -17.45 -8.73 13.37
N LEU A 184 -18.59 -8.26 13.88
CA LEU A 184 -18.66 -7.20 14.89
C LEU A 184 -17.97 -7.57 16.20
N ASP A 185 -17.91 -8.85 16.56
CA ASP A 185 -17.26 -9.33 17.78
C ASP A 185 -15.73 -9.33 17.65
N ALA A 186 -15.22 -9.43 16.43
CA ALA A 186 -13.79 -9.33 16.12
C ALA A 186 -13.28 -7.88 16.09
N ILE A 187 -14.17 -6.87 16.01
CA ILE A 187 -13.76 -5.46 15.98
C ILE A 187 -13.21 -5.03 17.35
N PRO A 188 -12.01 -4.43 17.41
CA PRO A 188 -11.42 -3.98 18.68
C PRO A 188 -12.29 -3.00 19.45
N ARG A 189 -12.39 -3.20 20.77
CA ARG A 189 -13.02 -2.27 21.73
C ARG A 189 -12.03 -1.22 22.23
N SER A 190 -11.33 -0.58 21.32
CA SER A 190 -10.30 0.41 21.60
C SER A 190 -10.50 1.68 20.77
N PRO A 191 -9.85 2.79 21.13
CA PRO A 191 -9.81 3.97 20.28
C PRO A 191 -9.13 3.69 18.94
N GLY A 192 -9.55 4.42 17.91
CA GLY A 192 -9.00 4.26 16.57
C GLY A 192 -9.62 5.19 15.56
N VAL A 193 -9.18 5.03 14.30
CA VAL A 193 -9.81 5.61 13.12
C VAL A 193 -10.33 4.49 12.23
N TYR A 194 -11.45 4.71 11.56
CA TYR A 194 -12.04 3.80 10.59
C TYR A 194 -12.26 4.51 9.25
N ILE A 195 -12.13 3.73 8.17
CA ILE A 195 -12.15 4.22 6.79
C ILE A 195 -13.01 3.27 5.95
N PHE A 196 -14.13 3.77 5.43
CA PHE A 196 -14.92 3.10 4.42
C PHE A 196 -14.43 3.51 3.02
N ARG A 197 -14.25 2.54 2.14
CA ARG A 197 -13.68 2.75 0.80
C ARG A 197 -14.17 1.70 -0.21
N SER A 198 -14.06 2.02 -1.49
CA SER A 198 -14.34 1.12 -2.61
C SER A 198 -13.51 1.54 -3.84
N GLU A 199 -13.72 0.90 -4.99
CA GLU A 199 -13.13 1.35 -6.27
C GLU A 199 -13.44 2.81 -6.61
N GLU A 200 -14.54 3.36 -6.09
CA GLU A 200 -14.93 4.78 -6.27
C GLU A 200 -14.06 5.76 -5.46
N GLY A 201 -13.11 5.27 -4.67
CA GLY A 201 -12.28 6.07 -3.78
C GLY A 201 -12.67 5.93 -2.30
N TYR A 202 -12.18 6.88 -1.50
CA TYR A 202 -12.51 6.97 -0.08
C TYR A 202 -13.94 7.49 0.10
N LEU A 203 -14.74 6.79 0.89
CA LEU A 203 -16.15 7.11 1.09
C LEU A 203 -16.34 7.90 2.37
N TYR A 204 -15.78 7.43 3.47
CA TYR A 204 -15.93 8.07 4.77
C TYR A 204 -14.78 7.71 5.70
N ILE A 205 -14.31 8.69 6.47
CA ILE A 205 -13.27 8.52 7.50
C ILE A 205 -13.83 9.06 8.81
N GLY A 206 -13.64 8.32 9.91
CA GLY A 206 -14.10 8.77 11.22
C GLY A 206 -13.19 8.30 12.35
N GLU A 207 -13.18 9.03 13.47
CA GLU A 207 -12.55 8.57 14.72
C GLU A 207 -13.57 7.96 15.70
N ALA A 208 -13.07 7.11 16.59
CA ALA A 208 -13.86 6.58 17.69
C ALA A 208 -13.01 6.39 18.95
N GLU A 209 -13.63 6.56 20.12
CA GLU A 209 -13.10 6.06 21.40
C GLU A 209 -13.28 4.54 21.54
N ASN A 210 -14.25 3.97 20.81
CA ASN A 210 -14.49 2.54 20.73
C ASN A 210 -14.92 2.17 19.30
N LEU A 211 -14.01 1.54 18.56
CA LEU A 211 -14.26 1.14 17.17
C LEU A 211 -15.47 0.19 17.05
N SER A 212 -15.54 -0.86 17.88
CA SER A 212 -16.65 -1.84 17.85
C SER A 212 -18.03 -1.18 17.98
N THR A 213 -18.21 -0.28 18.97
CA THR A 213 -19.46 0.47 19.14
C THR A 213 -19.74 1.35 17.93
N ARG A 214 -18.74 2.06 17.42
CA ARG A 214 -18.94 3.01 16.33
C ARG A 214 -19.24 2.34 14.99
N ILE A 215 -18.58 1.23 14.67
CA ILE A 215 -18.87 0.45 13.47
C ILE A 215 -20.27 -0.14 13.54
N SER A 216 -20.66 -0.71 14.69
CA SER A 216 -22.04 -1.21 14.89
C SER A 216 -23.10 -0.13 14.63
N GLN A 217 -22.86 1.11 15.04
CA GLN A 217 -23.77 2.24 14.74
C GLN A 217 -23.87 2.53 13.23
N HIS A 218 -22.76 2.45 12.49
CA HIS A 218 -22.80 2.67 11.04
C HIS A 218 -23.55 1.56 10.32
N LEU A 219 -23.33 0.29 10.70
CA LEU A 219 -24.00 -0.86 10.11
C LEU A 219 -25.50 -0.89 10.48
N GLY A 220 -25.87 -0.47 11.69
CA GLY A 220 -27.26 -0.38 12.14
C GLY A 220 -28.03 0.84 11.61
N GLY A 221 -27.38 1.74 10.87
CA GLY A 221 -28.00 2.96 10.35
C GLY A 221 -27.15 4.21 10.59
N SER A 222 -26.11 4.39 9.77
CA SER A 222 -25.21 5.54 9.82
C SER A 222 -25.95 6.89 9.86
N HIS A 223 -25.57 7.76 10.79
CA HIS A 223 -26.09 9.14 10.86
C HIS A 223 -25.69 9.99 9.65
N ASN A 224 -24.61 9.62 8.95
CA ASN A 224 -24.27 10.20 7.67
C ASN A 224 -25.16 9.56 6.58
N ARG A 225 -26.10 10.34 6.04
CA ARG A 225 -27.10 9.86 5.05
C ARG A 225 -26.46 9.33 3.76
N GLY A 226 -25.37 9.94 3.30
CA GLY A 226 -24.67 9.52 2.09
C GLY A 226 -24.02 8.15 2.28
N LEU A 227 -23.29 7.99 3.39
CA LEU A 227 -22.72 6.71 3.78
C LEU A 227 -23.81 5.66 4.03
N ALA A 228 -24.88 5.99 4.78
CA ALA A 228 -25.97 5.05 5.07
C ALA A 228 -26.58 4.47 3.80
N LYS A 229 -26.86 5.33 2.81
CA LYS A 229 -27.35 4.89 1.50
C LYS A 229 -26.34 3.96 0.83
N ARG A 230 -25.04 4.28 0.86
CA ARG A 230 -24.02 3.45 0.22
C ARG A 230 -23.84 2.10 0.91
N LEU A 231 -23.89 2.05 2.25
CA LEU A 231 -23.83 0.81 3.02
C LEU A 231 -25.06 -0.08 2.77
N SER A 232 -26.25 0.51 2.61
CA SER A 232 -27.46 -0.26 2.28
C SER A 232 -27.43 -0.91 0.89
N LEU A 233 -26.48 -0.51 0.04
CA LEU A 233 -26.26 -1.03 -1.30
C LEU A 233 -25.01 -1.91 -1.39
N ALA A 234 -24.39 -2.24 -0.25
CA ALA A 234 -23.12 -2.97 -0.20
C ALA A 234 -23.21 -4.38 -0.79
N GLU A 235 -24.34 -5.07 -0.57
CA GLU A 235 -24.58 -6.44 -1.06
C GLU A 235 -25.19 -6.46 -2.48
N SER A 236 -25.30 -5.30 -3.13
CA SER A 236 -25.85 -5.23 -4.48
C SER A 236 -24.74 -5.41 -5.52
N ASP A 237 -24.90 -6.38 -6.42
CA ASP A 237 -24.01 -6.61 -7.58
C ASP A 237 -23.84 -5.38 -8.48
N SER A 238 -24.72 -4.38 -8.36
CA SER A 238 -24.66 -3.14 -9.13
C SER A 238 -23.70 -2.09 -8.56
N HIS A 239 -23.05 -2.37 -7.42
CA HIS A 239 -22.13 -1.44 -6.77
C HIS A 239 -20.79 -2.12 -6.48
N PRO A 240 -19.66 -1.38 -6.55
CA PRO A 240 -18.36 -1.95 -6.25
C PRO A 240 -18.28 -2.52 -4.82
N PRO A 241 -17.43 -3.51 -4.55
CA PRO A 241 -17.22 -4.02 -3.21
C PRO A 241 -16.84 -2.90 -2.22
N LEU A 242 -17.37 -3.00 -1.00
CA LEU A 242 -16.96 -2.13 0.11
C LEU A 242 -15.88 -2.81 0.93
N THR A 243 -14.91 -2.04 1.39
CA THR A 243 -13.97 -2.47 2.42
C THR A 243 -13.95 -1.49 3.58
N LEU A 244 -13.64 -2.02 4.76
CA LEU A 244 -13.45 -1.28 6.00
C LEU A 244 -11.98 -1.41 6.43
N GLU A 245 -11.28 -0.28 6.51
CA GLU A 245 -9.95 -0.20 7.10
C GLU A 245 -10.03 0.40 8.51
N LEU A 246 -9.34 -0.22 9.46
CA LEU A 246 -9.27 0.17 10.86
C LEU A 246 -7.82 0.48 11.25
N HIS A 247 -7.59 1.69 11.75
CA HIS A 247 -6.34 2.11 12.35
C HIS A 247 -6.49 2.01 13.86
N VAL A 248 -5.99 0.90 14.41
CA VAL A 248 -6.12 0.56 15.83
C VAL A 248 -4.89 1.05 16.57
N PHE A 249 -5.08 1.93 17.55
CA PHE A 249 -3.98 2.50 18.32
C PHE A 249 -3.63 1.63 19.53
N ALA A 250 -2.34 1.41 19.77
CA ALA A 250 -1.87 0.78 21.01
C ALA A 250 -2.25 1.65 22.23
N LYS A 251 -2.52 1.02 23.38
CA LYS A 251 -3.03 1.70 24.61
C LYS A 251 -2.19 2.88 25.10
N ASP A 252 -0.88 2.83 24.87
CA ASP A 252 0.06 3.85 25.35
C ASP A 252 0.44 4.86 24.25
N SER A 253 -0.15 4.75 23.06
CA SER A 253 0.14 5.66 21.96
C SER A 253 -0.64 6.98 22.08
N PRO A 254 -0.14 8.06 21.43
CA PRO A 254 -0.85 9.34 21.37
C PRO A 254 -2.26 9.22 20.80
N GLY A 255 -2.52 8.20 19.98
CA GLY A 255 -3.83 7.87 19.43
C GLY A 255 -4.91 7.54 20.49
N ASN A 256 -4.59 7.38 21.77
CA ASN A 256 -5.65 7.29 22.80
C ASN A 256 -6.19 8.66 23.22
N ARG A 257 -5.47 9.75 22.94
CA ARG A 257 -5.90 11.11 23.27
C ARG A 257 -6.84 11.62 22.19
N ALA A 258 -8.05 12.02 22.56
CA ALA A 258 -9.07 12.48 21.62
C ALA A 258 -8.59 13.59 20.68
N ILE A 259 -7.84 14.57 21.19
CA ILE A 259 -7.29 15.67 20.37
C ILE A 259 -6.33 15.13 19.30
N MET A 260 -5.47 14.17 19.65
CA MET A 260 -4.52 13.58 18.71
C MET A 260 -5.22 12.72 17.66
N ARG A 261 -6.23 11.93 18.05
CA ARG A 261 -7.03 11.18 17.06
C ARG A 261 -7.77 12.07 16.09
N ARG A 262 -8.39 13.15 16.59
CA ARG A 262 -9.09 14.10 15.71
C ARG A 262 -8.14 14.82 14.76
N ALA A 263 -6.94 15.16 15.22
CA ALA A 263 -5.92 15.71 14.34
C ALA A 263 -5.50 14.71 13.25
N TYR A 264 -5.35 13.43 13.63
CA TYR A 264 -5.06 12.35 12.69
C TYR A 264 -6.19 12.12 11.68
N GLU A 265 -7.43 11.98 12.13
CA GLU A 265 -8.64 11.92 11.30
C GLU A 265 -8.72 13.11 10.34
N SER A 266 -8.52 14.34 10.83
CA SER A 266 -8.58 15.55 10.01
C SER A 266 -7.52 15.57 8.92
N GLU A 267 -6.30 15.10 9.23
CA GLU A 267 -5.23 14.96 8.25
C GLU A 267 -5.59 13.94 7.17
N LEU A 268 -6.16 12.80 7.55
CA LEU A 268 -6.63 11.75 6.63
C LEU A 268 -7.77 12.24 5.74
N ILE A 269 -8.75 12.95 6.30
CA ILE A 269 -9.85 13.55 5.51
C ILE A 269 -9.28 14.54 4.50
N ARG A 270 -8.30 15.36 4.90
CA ARG A 270 -7.66 16.33 4.00
C ARG A 270 -6.85 15.65 2.89
N SER A 271 -6.09 14.60 3.21
CA SER A 271 -5.19 13.95 2.25
C SER A 271 -5.90 12.96 1.31
N ARG A 272 -6.97 12.32 1.79
CA ARG A 272 -7.69 11.23 1.09
C ARG A 272 -9.03 11.66 0.50
N GLU A 273 -9.47 12.88 0.78
CA GLU A 273 -10.67 13.52 0.22
C GLU A 273 -11.94 12.64 0.19
N PRO A 274 -12.36 12.02 1.32
CA PRO A 274 -13.48 11.10 1.34
C PRO A 274 -14.82 11.76 0.95
N LYS A 275 -15.60 11.06 0.13
CA LYS A 275 -16.83 11.55 -0.52
C LYS A 275 -17.90 12.07 0.43
N TYR A 276 -18.06 11.44 1.60
CA TYR A 276 -19.16 11.72 2.53
C TYR A 276 -18.74 12.50 3.78
N ASN A 277 -17.46 12.80 3.97
CA ASN A 277 -17.06 13.72 5.03
C ASN A 277 -17.38 15.15 4.63
N LEU A 278 -17.88 15.93 5.59
CA LEU A 278 -17.83 17.38 5.46
C LEU A 278 -16.36 17.79 5.55
N ARG A 279 -15.89 18.58 4.58
CA ARG A 279 -14.51 19.09 4.62
C ARG A 279 -14.37 19.98 5.87
N PRO A 280 -13.37 19.72 6.73
CA PRO A 280 -13.10 20.57 7.89
C PRO A 280 -12.69 21.99 7.50
#